data_AF-A0A8R7UTU1-F1
#
_entry.id   AF-A0A8R7UTU1-F1
#
_cell.length_a   1.000
_cell.length_b   1.000
_cell.length_c   1.000
_cell.angle_alpha   90.00
_cell.angle_beta   90.00
_cell.angle_gamma   90.00
#
_symmetry.space_group_name_H-M   'P 1'
#
loop_
_entity.id
_entity.type
_entity.pdbx_description
1 polymer ?
#
loop_
_entity_poly.entity_id
_entity_poly.type
_entity_poly.pdbx_seq_one_letter_code
_entity_poly.pdbx_strand_id
1 'polypeptide(L)' 'MKPHPIWGKIWGLNVPAKVKNFLWRAMHNTIPCRVTLANRHIKVSGQCPVCEIGAEDIKHLLFKCTRGKHVWEALGIHDL' A
#
# COMPACT_ATOMS: atom_id res chain seq x y z
N MET A 1 26.04 -6.70 -3.48
CA MET A 1 25.03 -6.15 -2.56
C MET A 1 24.04 -7.27 -2.22
N LYS A 2 23.89 -7.67 -0.96
CA LYS A 2 22.96 -8.77 -0.59
C LYS A 2 21.51 -8.25 -0.59
N PRO A 3 20.52 -9.01 -1.10
CA PRO A 3 19.13 -8.58 -1.06
C PRO A 3 18.64 -8.47 0.39
N HIS A 4 17.75 -7.50 0.65
CA HIS A 4 17.16 -7.32 1.98
C HIS A 4 16.41 -8.60 2.41
N PRO A 5 16.57 -9.09 3.66
CA PRO A 5 16.04 -10.37 4.11
C PRO A 5 14.51 -10.51 4.00
N ILE A 6 13.79 -9.39 3.91
CA ILE A 6 12.34 -9.36 3.70
C ILE A 6 11.91 -10.09 2.44
N TRP A 7 12.74 -10.10 1.39
CA TRP A 7 12.37 -10.70 0.11
C TRP A 7 12.26 -12.22 0.22
N GLY A 8 13.14 -12.87 0.99
CA GLY A 8 13.00 -14.29 1.28
C GLY A 8 11.68 -14.62 1.97
N LYS A 9 11.26 -13.76 2.91
CA LYS A 9 9.97 -13.91 3.61
C LYS A 9 8.79 -13.76 2.66
N ILE A 10 8.75 -12.70 1.85
CA ILE A 10 7.65 -12.43 0.89
C ILE A 10 7.50 -13.55 -0.13
N TRP A 11 8.62 -13.98 -0.73
CA TRP A 11 8.58 -15.02 -1.76
C TRP A 11 8.30 -16.41 -1.19
N GLY A 12 8.61 -16.65 0.08
CA GLY A 12 8.27 -17.88 0.81
C GLY A 12 6.82 -18.00 1.29
N LEU A 13 6.01 -16.94 1.22
CA LEU A 13 4.60 -17.00 1.65
C LEU A 13 3.80 -18.03 0.84
N ASN A 14 2.92 -18.79 1.50
CA ASN A 14 1.96 -19.67 0.81
C ASN A 14 0.71 -18.89 0.36
N VAL A 15 0.91 -17.96 -0.57
CA VAL A 15 -0.14 -17.12 -1.15
C VAL A 15 -0.01 -17.07 -2.67
N PRO A 16 -1.08 -16.74 -3.41
CA PRO A 16 -1.01 -16.59 -4.85
C PRO A 16 0.07 -15.59 -5.29
N ALA A 17 0.73 -15.86 -6.42
CA ALA A 17 1.82 -15.02 -6.93
C ALA A 17 1.42 -13.55 -7.11
N LYS A 18 0.14 -13.27 -7.43
CA LYS A 18 -0.38 -11.90 -7.53
C LYS A 18 -0.24 -11.11 -6.22
N VAL A 19 -0.41 -11.76 -5.07
CA VAL A 19 -0.27 -11.14 -3.74
C VAL A 19 1.20 -10.83 -3.46
N LYS A 20 2.11 -11.75 -3.79
CA LYS A 20 3.56 -11.52 -3.66
C LYS A 20 4.02 -10.34 -4.52
N ASN A 21 3.56 -10.27 -5.77
CA ASN A 21 3.84 -9.14 -6.66
C ASN A 21 3.26 -7.83 -6.13
N PHE A 22 2.05 -7.85 -5.57
CA PHE A 22 1.47 -6.68 -4.92
C PHE A 22 2.34 -6.17 -3.77
N LEU A 23 2.79 -7.05 -2.87
CA LEU A 23 3.69 -6.70 -1.76
C LEU A 23 5.02 -6.13 -2.25
N TRP A 24 5.62 -6.73 -3.27
CA TRP A 24 6.83 -6.21 -3.90
C TRP A 24 6.62 -4.78 -4.44
N ARG A 25 5.52 -4.56 -5.17
CA ARG A 25 5.19 -3.23 -5.71
C ARG A 25 4.95 -2.20 -4.62
N ALA A 26 4.26 -2.59 -3.55
CA ALA A 26 3.97 -1.76 -2.39
C ALA A 26 5.26 -1.31 -1.68
N MET A 27 6.18 -2.23 -1.42
CA MET A 27 7.45 -1.91 -0.76
C MET A 27 8.39 -1.05 -1.60
N HIS A 28 8.29 -1.12 -2.93
CA HIS A 28 9.04 -0.26 -3.84
C HIS A 28 8.34 1.06 -4.19
N ASN A 29 7.21 1.40 -3.54
CA ASN A 29 6.40 2.58 -3.86
C ASN A 29 6.05 2.71 -5.36
N THR A 30 5.84 1.57 -6.03
CA THR A 30 5.50 1.50 -7.47
C THR A 30 4.00 1.37 -7.72
N ILE A 31 3.20 1.33 -6.65
CA ILE A 31 1.74 1.41 -6.73
C ILE A 31 1.38 2.88 -7.02
N PRO A 32 0.50 3.14 -8.01
CA PRO A 32 0.10 4.49 -8.37
C PRO A 32 -0.82 5.09 -7.30
N CYS A 33 -0.23 5.55 -6.20
CA CYS A 33 -0.91 6.36 -5.19
C CYS A 33 -0.82 7.84 -5.59
N ARG A 34 -1.70 8.71 -5.10
CA ARG A 34 -1.67 10.14 -5.44
C ARG A 34 -0.34 10.81 -5.12
N VAL A 35 0.27 10.46 -3.98
CA VAL A 35 1.62 10.93 -3.61
C VAL A 35 2.66 10.52 -4.65
N THR A 36 2.61 9.25 -5.10
CA THR A 36 3.53 8.75 -6.13
C THR A 36 3.38 9.50 -7.45
N LEU A 37 2.15 9.84 -7.83
CA LEU A 37 1.86 10.61 -9.05
C LEU A 37 2.32 12.07 -8.91
N ALA A 38 2.02 12.71 -7.79
CA ALA A 38 2.45 14.08 -7.48
C ALA A 38 3.99 14.20 -7.48
N ASN A 39 4.68 13.22 -6.89
CA ASN A 39 6.16 13.14 -6.90
C ASN A 39 6.75 12.96 -8.30
N ARG A 40 5.94 12.51 -9.28
CA ARG A 40 6.32 12.43 -10.69
C ARG A 40 5.89 13.66 -11.50
N HIS A 41 5.58 14.77 -10.81
CA HIS A 41 5.16 16.04 -11.40
C HIS A 41 3.84 15.97 -12.20
N ILE A 42 3.03 14.94 -11.96
CA ILE A 42 1.67 14.89 -12.50
C ILE A 42 0.80 15.82 -11.65
N LYS A 43 0.07 16.72 -12.30
CA LYS A 43 -0.77 17.74 -11.62
C LYS A 43 -2.00 17.10 -10.95
N VAL A 44 -1.79 16.48 -9.81
CA VAL A 44 -2.82 15.92 -8.92
C VAL A 44 -2.56 16.36 -7.49
N SER A 45 -3.63 16.54 -6.70
CA SER A 45 -3.49 16.65 -5.24
C SER A 45 -2.95 15.33 -4.70
N GLY A 46 -1.96 15.38 -3.80
CA GLY A 46 -1.44 14.22 -3.08
C GLY A 46 -2.38 13.72 -1.98
N GLN A 47 -3.46 14.45 -1.70
CA GLN A 47 -4.46 14.11 -0.68
C GLN A 47 -5.23 12.84 -1.04
N CYS A 48 -5.63 12.06 -0.03
CA CYS A 48 -6.51 10.92 -0.21
C CYS A 48 -7.89 11.36 -0.73
N PRO A 49 -8.36 10.86 -1.89
CA PRO A 49 -9.66 11.22 -2.45
C PRO A 49 -10.83 10.53 -1.75
N VAL A 50 -10.56 9.63 -0.80
CA VAL A 50 -11.60 8.83 -0.14
C VAL A 50 -11.96 9.41 1.23
N CYS A 51 -10.97 9.65 2.08
CA CYS A 51 -11.21 10.20 3.40
C CYS A 51 -10.85 11.69 3.49
N GLU A 52 -10.21 12.26 2.47
CA GLU A 52 -9.76 13.66 2.43
C GLU A 52 -8.80 14.03 3.58
N ILE A 53 -8.29 13.04 4.32
CA ILE A 53 -7.41 13.23 5.48
C ILE A 53 -6.01 12.77 5.10
N GLY A 54 -5.10 13.72 4.97
CA GLY A 54 -3.69 13.47 4.75
C GLY A 54 -3.36 12.96 3.33
N ALA A 55 -2.10 12.57 3.17
CA ALA A 55 -1.52 12.16 1.89
C ALA A 55 -1.87 10.69 1.55
N GLU A 56 -2.28 10.43 0.30
CA GLU A 56 -2.50 9.07 -0.19
C GLU A 56 -1.17 8.41 -0.56
N ASP A 57 -0.53 7.84 0.45
CA ASP A 57 0.56 6.88 0.27
C ASP A 57 0.09 5.45 0.52
N ILE A 58 0.96 4.47 0.30
CA ILE A 58 0.60 3.06 0.45
C ILE A 58 0.22 2.68 1.89
N LYS A 59 0.82 3.32 2.90
CA LYS A 59 0.51 3.06 4.31
C LYS A 59 -0.87 3.62 4.64
N HIS A 60 -1.17 4.82 4.15
CA HIS A 60 -2.46 5.43 4.30
C HIS A 60 -3.53 4.59 3.60
N LEU A 61 -3.33 4.26 2.33
CA LEU A 61 -4.28 3.49 1.52
C LEU A 61 -4.63 2.14 2.16
N LEU A 62 -3.63 1.43 2.68
CA LEU A 62 -3.82 0.10 3.26
C LEU A 62 -4.33 0.14 4.71
N PHE A 63 -3.84 1.04 5.56
CA PHE A 63 -4.05 0.92 7.02
C PHE A 63 -4.72 2.12 7.68
N LYS A 64 -4.52 3.34 7.16
CA LYS A 64 -5.01 4.57 7.84
C LYS A 64 -6.30 5.13 7.24
N CYS A 65 -6.53 4.89 5.95
CA CYS A 65 -7.69 5.38 5.23
C CYS A 65 -8.96 4.72 5.79
N THR A 66 -10.04 5.49 5.91
CA THR A 66 -11.36 5.00 6.34
C THR A 66 -11.80 3.77 5.54
N ARG A 67 -11.59 3.79 4.22
CA ARG A 67 -11.91 2.63 3.37
C ARG A 67 -11.02 1.42 3.65
N GLY A 68 -9.73 1.63 3.90
CA GLY A 68 -8.82 0.55 4.28
C GLY A 68 -9.29 -0.12 5.56
N LYS A 69 -9.61 0.68 6.59
CA LYS A 69 -10.15 0.20 7.87
C LYS A 69 -11.44 -0.61 7.70
N HIS A 70 -12.41 -0.11 6.94
CA HIS A 70 -13.65 -0.85 6.70
C HIS A 70 -13.43 -2.21 6.02
N VAL A 71 -12.45 -2.32 5.10
CA VAL A 71 -12.10 -3.61 4.47
C VAL A 71 -11.55 -4.59 5.52
N TRP A 72 -10.68 -4.11 6.42
CA TRP A 72 -10.13 -4.96 7.47
C TRP A 72 -11.18 -5.37 8.50
N GLU A 73 -12.05 -4.44 8.91
CA GLU A 73 -13.18 -4.73 9.79
C GLU A 73 -14.12 -5.77 9.20
N ALA A 74 -14.44 -5.68 7.89
CA ALA A 74 -15.25 -6.67 7.20
C ALA A 74 -14.61 -8.07 7.13
N LEU A 75 -13.28 -8.15 7.27
CA LEU A 75 -12.53 -9.40 7.36
C LEU A 75 -12.33 -9.87 8.81
N GLY A 76 -12.88 -9.17 9.80
CA GLY A 76 -12.73 -9.49 11.22
C GLY A 76 -11.37 -9.12 11.80
N ILE A 77 -10.65 -8.20 11.16
CA ILE A 77 -9.34 -7.72 11.61
C ILE A 77 -9.52 -6.33 12.20
N HIS A 78 -9.52 -6.24 13.54
CA HIS A 78 -9.87 -5.02 14.27
C HIS A 78 -8.66 -4.23 14.82
N ASP A 79 -7.48 -4.84 14.90
CA ASP A 79 -6.27 -4.25 15.49
C ASP A 79 -5.14 -4.05 14.46
N LEU A 80 -5.28 -3.06 13.58
CA LEU A 80 -4.27 -2.67 12.58
C LEU A 80 -3.71 -1.25 12.78
#